data_AF-A0A3D4EIV4-F1
#
_entry.id   AF-A0A3D4EIV4-F1
#
_cell.length_a   1.000
_cell.length_b   1.000
_cell.length_c   1.000
_cell.angle_alpha   90.00
_cell.angle_beta   90.00
_cell.angle_gamma   90.00
#
_symmetry.space_group_name_H-M   'P 1'
#
loop_
_entity.id
_entity.type
_entity.pdbx_description
1 polymer ?
#
loop_
_entity_poly.entity_id
_entity_poly.type
_entity_poly.pdbx_seq_one_letter_code
_entity_poly.pdbx_strand_id
1 'polypeptide(L)'
;MKPKFFFTAILILLMTSAYAQTYKNETNSDDQKQLVEKELVSAQILTNLGVGTAQNDRNATLRGNSVVLSQIGDYNTAAINVVAQASEININQVGDQNYVGLDYKVKTAISDILQEGNRNTVYDLVNNRDADISLDIQQQGNDLNFQRLGVNKLTESLQFKQTEASPVLIIRSDSFGFVN
;
A
#
# COMPACT_ATOMS: atom_id res chain seq x y z
N MET A 1 27.80 -3.70 57.46
CA MET A 1 27.80 -3.66 55.98
C MET A 1 26.38 -3.85 55.48
N LYS A 2 25.98 -3.07 54.48
CA LYS A 2 24.58 -2.70 54.19
C LYS A 2 23.83 -3.82 53.43
N PRO A 3 22.63 -4.26 53.88
CA PRO A 3 21.83 -5.27 53.16
C PRO A 3 21.31 -4.77 51.79
N LYS A 4 21.42 -3.46 51.53
CA LYS A 4 21.00 -2.82 50.28
C LYS A 4 21.77 -3.34 49.06
N PHE A 5 23.05 -3.69 49.21
CA PHE A 5 23.85 -4.23 48.08
C PHE A 5 23.43 -5.65 47.69
N PHE A 6 22.98 -6.45 48.66
CA PHE A 6 22.50 -7.82 48.41
C PHE A 6 21.15 -7.81 47.68
N PHE A 7 20.28 -6.86 48.02
CA PHE A 7 18.99 -6.69 47.37
C PHE A 7 19.12 -6.20 45.92
N THR A 8 20.09 -5.31 45.64
CA THR A 8 20.37 -4.86 44.26
C THR A 8 20.92 -5.98 43.38
N ALA A 9 21.73 -6.89 43.95
CA ALA A 9 22.28 -8.03 43.21
C ALA A 9 21.21 -9.06 42.81
N ILE A 10 20.20 -9.28 43.66
CA ILE A 10 19.07 -10.18 43.37
C ILE A 10 18.16 -9.61 42.27
N LEU A 11 17.98 -8.28 42.23
CA LEU A 11 17.14 -7.63 41.22
C LEU A 11 17.71 -7.74 39.80
N ILE A 12 19.04 -7.77 39.66
CA ILE A 12 19.73 -7.90 38.36
C ILE A 12 19.65 -9.33 37.82
N LEU A 13 19.54 -10.35 38.70
CA LEU A 13 19.47 -11.75 38.30
C LEU A 13 18.10 -12.15 37.71
N LEU A 14 17.06 -11.35 37.92
CA LEU A 14 15.69 -11.61 37.45
C LEU A 14 15.40 -11.05 36.04
N MET A 15 16.36 -10.36 35.41
CA MET A 15 16.19 -9.65 34.13
C MET A 15 16.61 -10.46 32.89
N THR A 16 17.02 -11.73 33.01
CA THR A 16 17.65 -12.48 31.91
C THR A 16 16.74 -13.44 31.14
N SER A 17 15.42 -13.45 31.35
CA SER A 17 14.49 -14.17 30.47
C SER A 17 14.16 -13.36 29.21
N ALA A 18 15.11 -13.26 28.29
CA ALA A 18 14.84 -12.83 26.92
C ALA A 18 14.10 -13.96 26.18
N TYR A 19 12.78 -13.81 25.99
CA TYR A 19 12.05 -14.65 25.04
C TYR A 19 12.39 -14.18 23.62
N ALA A 20 13.34 -14.86 22.98
CA ALA A 20 13.50 -14.75 21.55
C ALA A 20 12.27 -15.38 20.88
N GLN A 21 11.43 -14.56 20.26
CA GLN A 21 10.39 -15.07 19.37
C GLN A 21 11.07 -15.41 18.04
N THR A 22 11.40 -16.69 17.83
CA THR A 22 11.51 -17.22 16.47
C THR A 22 10.09 -17.29 15.93
N TYR A 23 9.89 -16.78 14.71
CA TYR A 23 8.65 -16.98 13.95
C TYR A 23 8.24 -18.45 14.05
N LYS A 24 7.18 -18.74 14.80
CA LYS A 24 6.43 -19.98 14.57
C LYS A 24 5.88 -19.80 13.16
N ASN A 25 6.23 -20.73 12.26
CA ASN A 25 5.54 -20.87 10.99
C ASN A 25 4.05 -20.70 11.27
N GLU A 26 3.46 -19.65 10.72
CA GLU A 26 2.02 -19.47 10.77
C GLU A 26 1.43 -20.66 10.05
N THR A 27 0.94 -21.63 10.81
CA THR A 27 -0.03 -22.57 10.29
C THR A 27 -1.20 -21.70 9.87
N ASN A 28 -1.37 -21.55 8.54
CA ASN A 28 -2.43 -20.80 7.88
C ASN A 28 -3.70 -20.88 8.72
N SER A 29 -3.97 -19.83 9.49
CA SER A 29 -5.27 -19.66 10.09
C SER A 29 -6.16 -19.29 8.93
N ASP A 30 -7.17 -20.14 8.74
CA ASP A 30 -8.16 -20.15 7.67
C ASP A 30 -9.08 -18.92 7.78
N ASP A 31 -8.50 -17.72 7.72
CA ASP A 31 -9.21 -16.55 7.21
C ASP A 31 -9.31 -16.80 5.71
N GLN A 32 -10.52 -16.71 5.15
CA GLN A 32 -10.84 -17.01 3.76
C GLN A 32 -10.05 -16.15 2.75
N LYS A 33 -8.76 -16.40 2.65
CA LYS A 33 -7.91 -15.95 1.56
C LYS A 33 -8.28 -16.85 0.42
N GLN A 34 -9.16 -16.36 -0.45
CA GLN A 34 -9.27 -16.91 -1.79
C GLN A 34 -7.94 -16.65 -2.51
N LEU A 35 -6.97 -17.54 -2.26
CA LEU A 35 -5.78 -17.66 -3.07
C LEU A 35 -6.28 -18.21 -4.39
N VAL A 36 -6.50 -17.33 -5.35
CA VAL A 36 -6.64 -17.74 -6.75
C VAL A 36 -5.38 -18.52 -7.06
N GLU A 37 -5.54 -19.83 -7.23
CA GLU A 37 -4.46 -20.72 -7.68
C GLU A 37 -3.84 -20.10 -8.94
N LYS A 38 -2.62 -20.47 -9.30
CA LYS A 38 -1.81 -19.89 -10.40
C LYS A 38 -2.45 -19.93 -11.81
N GLU A 39 -3.75 -20.06 -11.91
CA GLU A 39 -4.59 -19.51 -12.96
C GLU A 39 -4.24 -18.02 -13.14
N LEU A 40 -3.75 -17.68 -14.33
CA LEU A 40 -3.32 -16.33 -14.69
C LEU A 40 -4.41 -15.33 -14.29
N VAL A 41 -4.12 -14.49 -13.28
CA VAL A 41 -4.97 -13.35 -12.95
C VAL A 41 -5.17 -12.58 -14.25
N SER A 42 -6.40 -12.60 -14.75
CA SER A 42 -6.77 -11.95 -16.00
C SER A 42 -7.48 -10.63 -15.71
N ALA A 43 -7.53 -9.75 -16.70
CA ALA A 43 -8.32 -8.53 -16.62
C ALA A 43 -9.79 -8.82 -16.28
N GLN A 44 -10.33 -9.96 -16.72
CA GLN A 44 -11.69 -10.35 -16.42
C GLN A 44 -11.90 -10.67 -14.92
N ILE A 45 -10.94 -11.34 -14.29
CA ILE A 45 -11.01 -11.62 -12.84
C ILE A 45 -10.97 -10.31 -12.06
N LEU A 46 -10.07 -9.39 -12.41
CA LEU A 46 -9.99 -8.07 -11.78
C LEU A 46 -11.29 -7.28 -11.99
N THR A 47 -11.84 -7.30 -13.20
CA THR A 47 -13.12 -6.65 -13.52
C THR A 47 -14.26 -7.22 -12.69
N ASN A 48 -14.31 -8.54 -12.50
CA ASN A 48 -15.32 -9.20 -11.67
C ASN A 48 -15.22 -8.82 -10.18
N LEU A 49 -14.02 -8.40 -9.73
CA LEU A 49 -13.77 -7.85 -8.40
C LEU A 49 -14.03 -6.32 -8.33
N GLY A 50 -14.50 -5.71 -9.42
CA GLY A 50 -14.71 -4.26 -9.51
C GLY A 50 -13.43 -3.46 -9.74
N VAL A 51 -12.35 -4.11 -10.18
CA VAL A 51 -11.05 -3.49 -10.47
C VAL A 51 -10.87 -3.33 -11.99
N GLY A 52 -10.95 -2.09 -12.44
CA GLY A 52 -10.63 -1.71 -13.81
C GLY A 52 -9.13 -1.66 -14.03
N THR A 53 -8.70 -2.14 -15.20
CA THR A 53 -7.28 -2.14 -15.63
C THR A 53 -7.04 -1.42 -16.96
N ALA A 54 -7.99 -0.58 -17.37
CA ALA A 54 -7.88 0.17 -18.61
C ALA A 54 -6.75 1.20 -18.48
N GLN A 55 -5.92 1.32 -19.53
CA GLN A 55 -4.83 2.27 -19.56
C GLN A 55 -5.36 3.71 -19.44
N ASN A 56 -4.68 4.55 -18.66
CA ASN A 56 -5.01 5.96 -18.54
C ASN A 56 -4.31 6.77 -19.65
N ASP A 57 -5.07 7.22 -20.64
CA ASP A 57 -4.57 7.97 -21.80
C ASP A 57 -3.84 9.27 -21.42
N ARG A 58 -4.14 9.84 -20.23
CA ARG A 58 -3.50 11.06 -19.74
C ARG A 58 -1.99 10.88 -19.57
N ASN A 59 -1.50 9.67 -19.28
CA ASN A 59 -0.07 9.37 -19.17
C ASN A 59 0.72 9.78 -20.44
N ALA A 60 0.12 9.65 -21.64
CA ALA A 60 0.78 10.00 -22.89
C ALA A 60 0.95 11.53 -23.08
N THR A 61 0.04 12.30 -22.50
CA THR A 61 -0.01 13.77 -22.64
C THR A 61 0.53 14.52 -21.43
N LEU A 62 0.78 13.83 -20.32
CA LEU A 62 1.21 14.43 -19.06
C LEU A 62 2.56 15.16 -19.19
N ARG A 63 2.65 16.33 -18.56
CA ARG A 63 3.84 17.18 -18.56
C ARG A 63 4.06 17.79 -17.18
N GLY A 64 5.31 17.84 -16.75
CA GLY A 64 5.68 18.36 -15.45
C GLY A 64 5.30 17.40 -14.31
N ASN A 65 5.60 17.84 -13.08
CA ASN A 65 5.35 17.07 -11.86
C ASN A 65 4.51 17.94 -10.92
N SER A 66 3.45 17.37 -10.37
CA SER A 66 2.57 18.04 -9.42
C SER A 66 2.08 17.09 -8.33
N VAL A 67 1.90 17.65 -7.13
CA VAL A 67 1.29 16.99 -5.98
C VAL A 67 0.29 17.96 -5.37
N VAL A 68 -0.96 17.51 -5.26
CA VAL A 68 -2.04 18.21 -4.59
C VAL A 68 -2.51 17.34 -3.43
N LEU A 69 -2.49 17.90 -2.22
CA LEU A 69 -2.85 17.20 -0.99
C LEU A 69 -3.89 18.03 -0.22
N SER A 70 -5.02 17.41 0.08
CA SER A 70 -6.06 17.93 0.96
C SER A 70 -6.28 16.96 2.10
N GLN A 71 -6.24 17.46 3.33
CA GLN A 71 -6.41 16.67 4.55
C GLN A 71 -7.38 17.40 5.48
N ILE A 72 -8.51 16.77 5.76
CA ILE A 72 -9.58 17.32 6.59
C ILE A 72 -9.86 16.30 7.70
N GLY A 73 -9.57 16.67 8.95
CA GLY A 73 -9.64 15.80 10.12
C GLY A 73 -8.27 15.66 10.80
N ASP A 74 -8.19 14.80 11.81
CA ASP A 74 -7.04 14.66 12.69
C ASP A 74 -6.12 13.51 12.26
N TYR A 75 -4.80 13.73 12.34
CA TYR A 75 -3.77 12.69 12.13
C TYR A 75 -3.78 12.00 10.75
N ASN A 76 -4.38 12.61 9.73
CA ASN A 76 -4.16 12.19 8.35
C ASN A 76 -2.69 12.39 7.96
N THR A 77 -2.10 11.42 7.28
CA THR A 77 -0.68 11.45 6.90
C THR A 77 -0.52 11.05 5.43
N ALA A 78 0.39 11.73 4.74
CA ALA A 78 0.83 11.35 3.39
C ALA A 78 2.36 11.34 3.32
N ALA A 79 2.93 10.26 2.78
CA ALA A 79 4.35 10.09 2.52
C ALA A 79 4.55 9.79 1.03
N ILE A 80 5.05 10.77 0.27
CA ILE A 80 5.07 10.72 -1.19
C ILE A 80 6.51 10.94 -1.69
N ASN A 81 7.06 9.94 -2.36
CA ASN A 81 8.35 10.00 -3.05
C ASN A 81 8.15 9.62 -4.52
N VAL A 82 8.42 10.54 -5.45
CA VAL A 82 8.18 10.28 -6.88
C VAL A 82 9.39 10.69 -7.70
N VAL A 83 9.95 9.72 -8.42
CA VAL A 83 10.99 9.92 -9.44
C VAL A 83 10.41 9.52 -10.79
N ALA A 84 9.92 10.52 -11.54
CA ALA A 84 9.30 10.34 -12.85
C ALA A 84 9.63 11.49 -13.81
N GLN A 85 9.42 11.26 -15.12
CA GLN A 85 9.54 12.32 -16.13
C GLN A 85 8.36 13.30 -16.05
N ALA A 86 7.17 12.78 -15.74
CA ALA A 86 5.98 13.56 -15.48
C ALA A 86 5.11 12.87 -14.42
N SER A 87 4.48 13.64 -13.53
CA SER A 87 3.59 13.11 -12.50
C SER A 87 2.45 14.05 -12.14
N GLU A 88 1.31 13.47 -11.80
CA GLU A 88 0.17 14.15 -11.21
C GLU A 88 -0.38 13.30 -10.07
N ILE A 89 -0.19 13.78 -8.84
CA ILE A 89 -0.62 13.07 -7.64
C ILE A 89 -1.65 13.94 -6.92
N ASN A 90 -2.88 13.47 -6.86
CA ASN A 90 -4.00 14.11 -6.18
C ASN A 90 -4.45 13.22 -5.02
N ILE A 91 -4.35 13.71 -3.80
CA ILE A 91 -4.76 13.00 -2.59
C ILE A 91 -5.75 13.87 -1.82
N ASN A 92 -6.93 13.32 -1.54
CA ASN A 92 -7.94 13.94 -0.69
C ASN A 92 -8.32 12.98 0.45
N GLN A 93 -8.03 13.38 1.68
CA GLN A 93 -8.31 12.62 2.89
C GLN A 93 -9.33 13.37 3.74
N VAL A 94 -10.48 12.76 4.00
CA VAL A 94 -11.58 13.32 4.79
C VAL A 94 -11.95 12.33 5.89
N GLY A 95 -11.71 12.71 7.14
CA GLY A 95 -11.82 11.88 8.34
C GLY A 95 -10.50 11.82 9.10
N ASP A 96 -10.34 10.86 10.01
CA ASP A 96 -9.20 10.81 10.93
C ASP A 96 -8.29 9.62 10.65
N GLN A 97 -6.99 9.79 10.91
CA GLN A 97 -5.97 8.74 10.88
C GLN A 97 -5.82 8.02 9.53
N ASN A 98 -6.18 8.68 8.42
CA ASN A 98 -5.96 8.10 7.09
C ASN A 98 -4.48 8.20 6.69
N TYR A 99 -4.00 7.23 5.92
CA TYR A 99 -2.62 7.17 5.45
C TYR A 99 -2.55 6.91 3.94
N VAL A 100 -1.70 7.68 3.27
CA VAL A 100 -1.28 7.42 1.88
C VAL A 100 0.24 7.39 1.82
N GLY A 101 0.82 6.26 1.42
CA GLY A 101 2.24 6.09 1.16
C GLY A 101 2.48 5.74 -0.30
N LEU A 102 3.13 6.64 -1.05
CA LEU A 102 3.49 6.43 -2.46
C LEU A 102 5.00 6.51 -2.62
N ASP A 103 5.59 5.50 -3.25
CA ASP A 103 7.00 5.55 -3.64
C ASP A 103 7.18 5.01 -5.07
N TYR A 104 7.51 5.91 -5.98
CA TYR A 104 7.49 5.65 -7.41
C TYR A 104 8.82 5.93 -8.07
N LYS A 105 9.23 5.01 -8.95
CA LYS A 105 10.33 5.20 -9.90
C LYS A 105 9.90 4.68 -11.27
N VAL A 106 9.36 5.58 -12.07
CA VAL A 106 8.58 5.24 -13.26
C VAL A 106 8.79 6.28 -14.36
N LYS A 107 8.22 6.03 -15.54
CA LYS A 107 8.26 7.01 -16.63
C LYS A 107 7.24 8.12 -16.39
N THR A 108 5.98 7.75 -16.17
CA THR A 108 4.90 8.67 -15.80
C THR A 108 4.04 8.09 -14.68
N ALA A 109 3.48 8.96 -13.84
CA ALA A 109 2.62 8.56 -12.72
C ALA A 109 1.38 9.46 -12.62
N ILE A 110 0.19 8.85 -12.58
CA ILE A 110 -1.05 9.54 -12.24
C ILE A 110 -1.68 8.81 -11.05
N SER A 111 -1.88 9.50 -9.93
CA SER A 111 -2.52 8.91 -8.77
C SER A 111 -3.61 9.83 -8.25
N ASP A 112 -4.86 9.38 -8.36
CA ASP A 112 -6.05 10.04 -7.84
C ASP A 112 -6.58 9.18 -6.67
N ILE A 113 -6.37 9.66 -5.44
CA ILE A 113 -6.66 8.92 -4.22
C ILE A 113 -7.64 9.71 -3.35
N LEU A 114 -8.84 9.15 -3.16
CA LEU A 114 -9.87 9.69 -2.29
C LEU A 114 -10.09 8.74 -1.11
N GLN A 115 -9.96 9.26 0.11
CA GLN A 115 -10.26 8.53 1.35
C GLN A 115 -11.34 9.29 2.14
N GLU A 116 -12.50 8.67 2.30
CA GLU A 116 -13.64 9.19 3.07
C GLU A 116 -13.95 8.23 4.22
N GLY A 117 -13.68 8.66 5.45
CA GLY A 117 -13.81 7.87 6.68
C GLY A 117 -12.48 7.80 7.46
N ASN A 118 -12.35 6.85 8.38
CA ASN A 118 -11.23 6.81 9.31
C ASN A 118 -10.32 5.60 9.11
N ARG A 119 -9.02 5.76 9.40
CA ARG A 119 -8.02 4.68 9.37
C ARG A 119 -7.90 3.96 8.02
N ASN A 120 -8.24 4.64 6.93
CA ASN A 120 -8.04 4.10 5.60
C ASN A 120 -6.56 4.21 5.20
N THR A 121 -6.06 3.18 4.53
CA THR A 121 -4.65 3.05 4.16
C THR A 121 -4.52 2.72 2.68
N VAL A 122 -3.71 3.52 1.99
CA VAL A 122 -3.16 3.22 0.67
C VAL A 122 -1.65 3.16 0.80
N TYR A 123 -1.05 2.03 0.42
CA TYR A 123 0.40 1.92 0.29
C TYR A 123 0.77 1.35 -1.07
N ASP A 124 1.43 2.15 -1.90
CA ASP A 124 1.65 1.84 -3.30
C ASP A 124 3.12 2.10 -3.68
N LEU A 125 3.88 1.03 -3.93
CA LEU A 125 5.30 1.09 -4.27
C LEU A 125 5.53 0.42 -5.64
N VAL A 126 5.73 1.23 -6.67
CA VAL A 126 5.98 0.74 -8.05
C VAL A 126 7.34 1.20 -8.55
N ASN A 127 8.24 0.24 -8.76
CA ASN A 127 9.58 0.45 -9.33
C ASN A 127 9.71 -0.27 -10.68
N ASN A 128 9.42 0.45 -11.75
CA ASN A 128 9.71 0.08 -13.14
C ASN A 128 9.84 1.38 -13.95
N ARG A 129 11.08 1.71 -14.36
CA ARG A 129 11.41 3.00 -15.00
C ARG A 129 10.70 3.25 -16.33
N ASP A 130 10.21 2.19 -16.97
CA ASP A 130 9.57 2.28 -18.29
C ASP A 130 8.03 2.24 -18.18
N ALA A 131 7.49 2.03 -16.99
CA ALA A 131 6.05 1.95 -16.76
C ALA A 131 5.39 3.34 -16.79
N ASP A 132 4.24 3.39 -17.45
CA ASP A 132 3.30 4.50 -17.40
C ASP A 132 2.16 4.07 -16.47
N ILE A 133 2.21 4.51 -15.21
CA ILE A 133 1.30 4.00 -14.18
C ILE A 133 0.12 4.93 -13.93
N SER A 134 -1.02 4.34 -13.58
CA SER A 134 -2.12 5.08 -12.98
C SER A 134 -2.78 4.34 -11.82
N LEU A 135 -3.20 5.08 -10.80
CA LEU A 135 -4.01 4.59 -9.69
C LEU A 135 -5.17 5.57 -9.47
N ASP A 136 -6.41 5.09 -9.62
CA ASP A 136 -7.62 5.79 -9.22
C ASP A 136 -8.34 4.94 -8.16
N ILE A 137 -8.31 5.39 -6.91
CA ILE A 137 -8.92 4.66 -5.81
C ILE A 137 -9.79 5.58 -4.96
N GLN A 138 -10.99 5.09 -4.67
CA GLN A 138 -11.91 5.70 -3.74
C GLN A 138 -12.19 4.74 -2.58
N GLN A 139 -11.76 5.08 -1.37
CA GLN A 139 -12.05 4.34 -0.15
C GLN A 139 -13.17 5.06 0.61
N GLN A 140 -14.31 4.39 0.80
CA GLN A 140 -15.48 4.93 1.51
C GLN A 140 -15.86 4.02 2.68
N GLY A 141 -15.59 4.46 3.90
CA GLY A 141 -15.77 3.67 5.12
C GLY A 141 -14.56 3.75 6.03
N ASN A 142 -14.47 2.83 6.99
CA ASN A 142 -13.35 2.79 7.93
C ASN A 142 -12.48 1.55 7.73
N ASP A 143 -11.24 1.65 8.16
CA ASP A 143 -10.30 0.52 8.24
C ASP A 143 -10.03 -0.16 6.88
N LEU A 144 -10.19 0.57 5.77
CA LEU A 144 -9.96 0.06 4.42
C LEU A 144 -8.47 0.02 4.10
N ASN A 145 -8.03 -1.03 3.42
CA ASN A 145 -6.63 -1.22 3.08
C ASN A 145 -6.46 -1.60 1.60
N PHE A 146 -5.55 -0.90 0.94
CA PHE A 146 -5.05 -1.27 -0.37
C PHE A 146 -3.52 -1.24 -0.39
N GLN A 147 -2.94 -2.28 -0.99
CA GLN A 147 -1.50 -2.34 -1.24
C GLN A 147 -1.20 -2.76 -2.67
N ARG A 148 -0.27 -2.06 -3.32
CA ARG A 148 0.36 -2.50 -4.56
C ARG A 148 1.88 -2.52 -4.42
N LEU A 149 2.46 -3.64 -4.80
CA LEU A 149 3.90 -3.91 -4.79
C LEU A 149 4.33 -4.33 -6.20
N GLY A 150 5.03 -3.44 -6.89
CA GLY A 150 5.46 -3.65 -8.28
C GLY A 150 4.34 -3.48 -9.30
N VAL A 151 4.65 -3.74 -10.57
CA VAL A 151 3.74 -3.51 -11.69
C VAL A 151 4.06 -4.42 -12.88
N ASN A 152 3.04 -4.75 -13.67
CA ASN A 152 3.16 -5.37 -14.98
C ASN A 152 2.09 -4.80 -15.93
N LYS A 153 2.02 -5.30 -17.16
CA LYS A 153 1.07 -4.80 -18.18
C LYS A 153 -0.40 -4.88 -17.79
N LEU A 154 -0.78 -5.76 -16.86
CA LEU A 154 -2.15 -5.85 -16.37
C LEU A 154 -2.43 -4.85 -15.24
N THR A 155 -1.42 -4.47 -14.47
CA THR A 155 -1.57 -3.66 -13.24
C THR A 155 -0.95 -2.26 -13.34
N GLU A 156 -0.50 -1.86 -14.53
CA GLU A 156 -0.03 -0.51 -14.87
C GLU A 156 -1.07 0.54 -14.49
N SER A 157 -2.32 0.29 -14.84
CA SER A 157 -3.46 1.13 -14.49
C SER A 157 -4.43 0.36 -13.61
N LEU A 158 -4.84 0.95 -12.50
CA LEU A 158 -5.86 0.39 -11.60
C LEU A 158 -6.91 1.45 -11.28
N GLN A 159 -8.19 1.08 -11.39
CA GLN A 159 -9.31 1.93 -11.00
C GLN A 159 -10.34 1.11 -10.22
N PHE A 160 -10.65 1.49 -8.98
CA PHE A 160 -11.70 0.83 -8.20
C PHE A 160 -12.16 1.63 -7.00
N LYS A 161 -13.31 1.22 -6.46
CA LYS A 161 -13.89 1.74 -5.24
C LYS A 161 -13.91 0.66 -4.16
N GLN A 162 -13.34 0.95 -3.00
CA GLN A 162 -13.44 0.11 -1.81
C GLN A 162 -14.46 0.69 -0.84
N THR A 163 -15.27 -0.20 -0.27
CA THR A 163 -16.20 0.07 0.83
C THR A 163 -15.94 -0.92 1.95
N GLU A 164 -16.62 -0.80 3.09
CA GLU A 164 -16.50 -1.76 4.21
C GLU A 164 -16.92 -3.19 3.82
N ALA A 165 -17.69 -3.35 2.74
CA ALA A 165 -18.06 -4.65 2.19
C ALA A 165 -17.06 -5.19 1.15
N SER A 166 -16.09 -4.38 0.73
CA SER A 166 -15.10 -4.76 -0.27
C SER A 166 -14.00 -5.62 0.37
N PRO A 167 -13.47 -6.62 -0.35
CA PRO A 167 -12.31 -7.36 0.13
C PRO A 167 -11.08 -6.44 0.23
N VAL A 168 -10.17 -6.79 1.15
CA VAL A 168 -8.82 -6.22 1.18
C VAL A 168 -8.08 -6.63 -0.09
N LEU A 169 -7.56 -5.66 -0.83
CA LEU A 169 -6.87 -5.90 -2.08
C LEU A 169 -5.37 -5.67 -1.93
N ILE A 170 -4.60 -6.73 -2.16
CA ILE A 170 -3.13 -6.68 -2.18
C ILE A 170 -2.67 -7.18 -3.55
N ILE A 171 -2.08 -6.29 -4.34
CA ILE A 171 -1.54 -6.61 -5.66
C ILE A 171 -0.04 -6.75 -5.56
N ARG A 172 0.47 -7.89 -6.00
CA ARG A 172 1.90 -8.16 -6.12
C ARG A 172 2.20 -8.49 -7.57
N SER A 173 3.04 -7.70 -8.20
CA SER A 173 3.44 -7.91 -9.59
C SER A 173 4.96 -7.96 -9.66
N ASP A 174 5.48 -9.04 -10.24
CA ASP A 174 6.90 -9.13 -10.52
C ASP A 174 7.24 -8.12 -11.62
N SER A 175 8.16 -7.19 -11.32
CA SER A 175 8.80 -6.37 -12.33
C SER A 175 9.71 -7.29 -13.15
N PHE A 176 9.27 -7.73 -14.33
CA PHE A 176 10.15 -8.40 -15.28
C PHE A 176 11.33 -7.47 -15.61
N GLY A 177 12.53 -7.81 -15.12
CA GLY A 177 13.73 -7.00 -15.31
C GLY A 177 14.97 -7.54 -14.60
N PHE A 178 15.26 -8.84 -14.74
CA PHE A 178 16.66 -9.27 -14.64
C PHE A 178 17.38 -8.72 -15.88
N VAL A 179 18.14 -7.64 -15.70
CA VAL A 179 19.23 -7.31 -16.62
C VAL A 179 20.29 -8.37 -16.40
N ASN A 180 20.74 -8.98 -17.50
CA ASN A 180 21.85 -9.95 -17.56
C ASN A 180 23.10 -9.47 -16.80
#